data_AF-A0A820AS53-F1
#
_entry.id   AF-A0A820AS53-F1
#
_cell.length_a   1.000
_cell.length_b   1.000
_cell.length_c   1.000
_cell.angle_alpha   90.00
_cell.angle_beta   90.00
_cell.angle_gamma   90.00
#
_symmetry.space_group_name_H-M   'P 1'
#
loop_
_entity.id
_entity.type
_entity.pdbx_description
1 polymer ?
#
loop_
_entity_poly.entity_id
_entity_poly.type
_entity_poly.pdbx_seq_one_letter_code
_entity_poly.pdbx_strand_id
1 'polypeptide(L)'
;MDDISFLMSFCPHMEYLNVECIENMNIQSFLREILNKINQNHHKYLHELCIYIITADEQMIKQLKQMIDDDKLLLNYTIHRQLYNIYLKWK
;
A
#
# COMPACT_ATOMS: atom_id res chain seq x y z
N MET A 1 -7.73 -13.24 0.53
CA MET A 1 -7.60 -11.89 -0.05
C MET A 1 -7.35 -12.02 -1.56
N ASP A 2 -8.25 -12.73 -2.25
CA ASP A 2 -8.25 -12.84 -3.72
C ASP A 2 -8.81 -11.57 -4.37
N ASP A 3 -9.43 -10.70 -3.57
CA ASP A 3 -10.11 -9.49 -4.00
C ASP A 3 -9.17 -8.47 -4.65
N ILE A 4 -7.91 -8.37 -4.20
CA ILE A 4 -6.93 -7.44 -4.81
C ILE A 4 -6.52 -7.93 -6.20
N SER A 5 -6.24 -9.22 -6.35
CA SER A 5 -5.95 -9.80 -7.66
C SER A 5 -7.17 -9.71 -8.59
N PHE A 6 -8.38 -9.88 -8.04
CA PHE A 6 -9.61 -9.67 -8.78
C PHE A 6 -9.75 -8.21 -9.25
N LEU A 7 -9.59 -7.23 -8.36
CA LEU A 7 -9.66 -5.80 -8.71
C LEU A 7 -8.64 -5.43 -9.78
N MET A 8 -7.41 -5.95 -9.67
CA MET A 8 -6.34 -5.74 -10.65
C MET A 8 -6.65 -6.34 -12.02
N SER A 9 -7.30 -7.50 -12.06
CA SER A 9 -7.67 -8.15 -13.32
C SER A 9 -8.92 -7.51 -13.94
N PHE A 10 -9.85 -7.02 -13.12
CA PHE A 10 -11.03 -6.30 -13.57
C PHE A 10 -10.70 -4.87 -14.05
N CYS A 11 -9.74 -4.22 -13.40
CA CYS A 11 -9.26 -2.87 -13.72
C CYS A 11 -7.78 -2.92 -14.18
N PRO A 12 -7.49 -3.41 -15.40
CA PRO A 12 -6.11 -3.60 -15.87
C PRO A 12 -5.32 -2.30 -16.07
N HIS A 13 -5.99 -1.14 -16.06
CA HIS A 13 -5.38 0.19 -16.18
C HIS A 13 -5.57 1.03 -14.90
N MET A 14 -5.77 0.38 -13.75
CA MET A 14 -5.89 1.08 -12.47
C MET A 14 -4.56 1.74 -12.11
N GLU A 15 -4.54 3.06 -12.05
CA GLU A 15 -3.33 3.82 -11.70
C GLU A 15 -3.16 4.03 -10.20
N TYR A 16 -4.28 3.99 -9.48
CA TYR A 16 -4.41 4.37 -8.09
C TYR A 16 -5.34 3.43 -7.35
N LEU A 17 -4.92 2.97 -6.18
CA LEU A 17 -5.74 2.20 -5.25
C LEU A 17 -5.88 2.98 -3.94
N ASN A 18 -7.12 3.26 -3.53
CA ASN A 18 -7.40 3.82 -2.21
C ASN A 18 -7.97 2.74 -1.30
N VAL A 19 -7.49 2.68 -0.06
CA VAL A 19 -7.93 1.70 0.91
C VAL A 19 -8.20 2.36 2.26
N GLU A 20 -9.36 2.09 2.83
CA GLU A 20 -9.73 2.55 4.16
C GLU A 20 -9.44 1.45 5.19
N CYS A 21 -8.58 1.75 6.16
CA CYS A 21 -8.31 0.84 7.27
C CYS A 21 -9.21 1.18 8.45
N ILE A 22 -10.00 0.20 8.89
CA ILE A 22 -10.83 0.32 10.09
C ILE A 22 -10.02 0.11 11.38
N GLU A 23 -10.58 0.54 12.50
CA GLU A 23 -9.99 0.33 13.82
C GLU A 23 -9.76 -1.16 14.11
N ASN A 24 -8.69 -1.47 14.86
CA ASN A 24 -8.25 -2.82 15.24
C ASN A 24 -7.73 -3.73 14.11
N MET A 25 -7.56 -3.19 12.89
CA MET A 25 -6.90 -3.94 11.83
C MET A 25 -5.37 -3.97 12.05
N ASN A 26 -4.74 -5.12 11.80
CA ASN A 26 -3.27 -5.17 11.74
C ASN A 26 -2.79 -4.57 10.42
N ILE A 27 -2.58 -3.25 10.44
CA ILE A 27 -2.18 -2.44 9.28
C ILE A 27 -0.89 -2.96 8.64
N GLN A 28 0.10 -3.37 9.43
CA GLN A 28 1.37 -3.86 8.90
C GLN A 28 1.18 -5.15 8.12
N SER A 29 0.50 -6.15 8.71
CA SER A 29 0.21 -7.41 8.02
C SER A 29 -0.63 -7.18 6.76
N PHE A 30 -1.64 -6.31 6.86
CA PHE A 30 -2.49 -5.96 5.73
C PHE A 30 -1.70 -5.34 4.57
N LEU A 31 -0.91 -4.31 4.84
CA LEU A 31 -0.11 -3.64 3.81
C LEU A 31 0.96 -4.54 3.23
N ARG A 32 1.57 -5.40 4.04
CA ARG A 32 2.48 -6.43 3.56
C ARG A 32 1.82 -7.33 2.53
N GLU A 33 0.58 -7.77 2.77
CA GLU A 33 -0.17 -8.61 1.82
C GLU A 33 -0.51 -7.84 0.54
N ILE A 34 -1.02 -6.61 0.64
CA ILE A 34 -1.35 -5.76 -0.52
C ILE A 34 -0.12 -5.55 -1.39
N LEU A 35 0.98 -5.09 -0.80
CA LEU A 35 2.20 -4.75 -1.54
C LEU A 35 2.83 -6.00 -2.18
N ASN A 36 2.81 -7.15 -1.50
CA ASN A 36 3.24 -8.42 -2.10
C ASN A 36 2.42 -8.78 -3.35
N LYS A 37 1.10 -8.61 -3.31
CA LYS A 37 0.24 -8.89 -4.47
C LYS A 37 0.51 -7.92 -5.63
N ILE A 38 0.67 -6.63 -5.34
CA ILE A 38 1.06 -5.62 -6.33
C ILE A 38 2.38 -6.02 -7.00
N ASN A 39 3.39 -6.37 -6.21
CA ASN A 39 4.72 -6.72 -6.69
C ASN A 39 4.71 -8.02 -7.51
N GLN A 40 3.96 -9.04 -7.09
CA GLN A 40 3.82 -10.32 -7.80
C GLN A 40 3.11 -10.20 -9.14
N ASN A 41 2.09 -9.35 -9.23
CA ASN A 41 1.29 -9.19 -10.45
C ASN A 41 1.96 -8.26 -11.48
N HIS A 42 3.07 -7.61 -11.14
CA HIS A 42 3.79 -6.65 -11.99
C HIS A 42 2.85 -5.67 -12.71
N HIS A 43 1.87 -5.15 -11.96
CA HIS A 43 0.81 -4.35 -12.55
C HIS A 43 1.39 -3.04 -13.07
N LYS A 44 1.50 -2.93 -14.40
CA LYS A 44 2.26 -1.87 -15.07
C LYS A 44 1.70 -0.47 -14.82
N TYR A 45 0.42 -0.36 -14.53
CA TYR A 45 -0.27 0.93 -14.42
C TYR A 45 -0.43 1.40 -12.98
N LEU A 46 -0.47 0.48 -12.02
CA LEU A 46 -0.68 0.83 -10.62
C LEU A 46 0.62 1.38 -10.03
N HIS A 47 0.63 2.69 -9.76
CA HIS A 47 1.80 3.43 -9.28
C HIS A 47 1.57 4.11 -7.93
N GLU A 48 0.33 4.09 -7.43
CA GLU A 48 -0.02 4.78 -6.20
C GLU A 48 -1.01 3.97 -5.33
N LEU A 49 -0.67 3.85 -4.05
CA LEU A 49 -1.52 3.32 -2.99
C LEU A 49 -1.74 4.40 -1.94
N CYS A 50 -3.00 4.76 -1.69
CA CYS A 50 -3.40 5.60 -0.57
C CYS A 50 -4.08 4.75 0.50
N ILE A 51 -3.74 5.02 1.75
CA ILE A 51 -4.22 4.29 2.90
C ILE A 51 -4.74 5.30 3.90
N TYR A 52 -6.05 5.25 4.18
CA TYR A 52 -6.67 6.05 5.22
C TYR A 52 -6.56 5.33 6.56
N ILE A 53 -5.84 5.94 7.52
CA ILE A 53 -5.63 5.46 8.88
C ILE A 53 -5.76 6.66 9.83
N ILE A 54 -6.82 6.65 10.65
CA ILE A 54 -7.12 7.73 11.61
C ILE A 54 -5.98 7.94 12.62
N THR A 55 -5.34 6.84 13.03
CA THR A 55 -4.29 6.81 14.06
C THR A 55 -2.87 6.90 13.48
N ALA A 56 -2.72 7.26 12.20
CA ALA A 56 -1.41 7.35 11.58
C ALA A 56 -0.56 8.46 12.20
N ASP A 57 0.60 8.05 12.71
CA ASP A 57 1.64 8.93 13.23
C ASP A 57 2.99 8.68 12.51
N GLU A 58 3.99 9.50 12.85
CA GLU A 58 5.34 9.39 12.27
C GLU A 58 6.05 8.09 12.64
N GLN A 59 5.71 7.47 13.78
CA GLN A 59 6.30 6.20 14.19
C GLN A 59 5.79 5.07 13.30
N MET A 60 4.49 5.04 13.01
CA MET A 60 3.88 4.09 12.09
C MET A 60 4.47 4.24 10.69
N ILE A 61 4.66 5.47 10.18
CA ILE A 61 5.33 5.69 8.88
C ILE A 61 6.74 5.07 8.86
N LYS A 62 7.53 5.30 9.92
CA LYS A 62 8.88 4.71 10.02
C LYS A 62 8.83 3.19 10.02
N GLN A 63 7.90 2.59 10.75
CA GLN A 63 7.71 1.14 10.78
C GLN A 63 7.29 0.58 9.42
N LEU A 64 6.38 1.27 8.72
CA LEU A 64 5.96 0.88 7.37
C LEU A 64 7.13 0.96 6.39
N LYS A 65 7.90 2.06 6.44
CA LYS A 65 9.09 2.23 5.62
C LYS A 65 10.10 1.10 5.86
N GLN A 66 10.40 0.83 7.13
CA GLN A 66 11.31 -0.25 7.51
C GLN A 66 10.82 -1.62 7.00
N MET A 67 9.52 -1.93 7.17
CA MET A 67 8.93 -3.16 6.65
C MET A 67 9.08 -3.27 5.12
N ILE A 68 8.77 -2.20 4.38
CA ILE A 68 8.88 -2.20 2.91
C ILE A 68 10.33 -2.44 2.48
N ASP A 69 11.28 -1.81 3.16
CA ASP A 69 12.71 -1.91 2.86
C ASP A 69 13.28 -3.30 3.23
N ASP A 70 12.98 -3.81 4.43
CA ASP A 70 13.46 -5.09 4.95
C ASP A 70 12.95 -6.27 4.12
N ASP A 71 11.66 -6.24 3.74
CA ASP A 71 11.01 -7.30 2.96
C ASP A 71 11.11 -7.08 1.45
N LYS A 72 11.68 -5.95 1.01
CA LYS A 72 11.81 -5.57 -0.41
C LYS A 72 10.48 -5.56 -1.17
N LEU A 73 9.44 -5.01 -0.55
CA LEU A 73 8.07 -5.05 -1.09
C LEU A 73 7.86 -4.10 -2.28
N LEU A 74 8.55 -2.96 -2.29
CA LEU A 74 8.50 -1.96 -3.36
C LEU A 74 9.91 -1.44 -3.65
N LEU A 75 10.20 -1.17 -4.92
CA LEU A 75 11.45 -0.53 -5.36
C LEU A 75 11.18 0.92 -5.73
N ASN A 76 12.12 1.82 -5.41
CA ASN A 76 12.09 3.24 -5.78
C ASN A 76 10.77 3.95 -5.43
N TYR A 77 10.31 3.77 -4.19
CA TYR A 77 9.06 4.36 -3.71
C TYR A 77 9.28 5.61 -2.86
N THR A 78 8.22 6.41 -2.74
CA THR A 78 8.13 7.52 -1.78
C THR A 78 6.94 7.31 -0.86
N ILE A 79 7.08 7.66 0.41
CA ILE A 79 6.00 7.70 1.39
C ILE A 79 5.72 9.15 1.79
N HIS A 80 4.46 9.58 1.69
CA HIS A 80 4.01 10.91 2.09
C HIS A 80 2.75 10.79 2.94
N ARG A 81 2.69 11.54 4.05
CA ARG A 81 1.49 11.61 4.88
C ARG A 81 0.83 12.97 4.75
N GLN A 82 -0.48 12.96 4.55
CA GLN A 82 -1.34 14.13 4.60
C GLN A 82 -2.56 13.81 5.46
N LEU A 83 -2.62 14.42 6.65
CA LEU A 83 -3.65 14.16 7.67
C LEU A 83 -3.69 12.65 8.02
N TYR A 84 -4.82 12.01 7.73
CA TYR A 84 -5.07 10.58 7.99
C TYR A 84 -4.71 9.69 6.80
N ASN A 85 -4.21 10.26 5.71
CA ASN A 85 -3.85 9.51 4.51
C ASN A 85 -2.34 9.30 4.45
N ILE A 86 -1.94 8.06 4.17
CA ILE A 86 -0.57 7.69 3.82
C ILE A 86 -0.56 7.31 2.35
N TYR A 87 0.26 8.02 1.57
CA TYR A 87 0.47 7.78 0.15
C TYR A 87 1.80 7.06 -0.06
N LEU A 88 1.75 5.94 -0.76
CA LEU A 88 2.89 5.22 -1.29
C LEU A 88 2.87 5.38 -2.82
N LYS A 89 3.93 5.95 -3.38
CA LYS A 89 4.08 6.11 -4.85
C LYS A 89 5.34 5.40 -5.33
N TRP A 90 5.29 4.72 -6.46
CA TRP A 90 6.43 4.04 -7.08
C TRP A 90 6.40 4.17 -8.60
N LYS A 91 7.51 3.80 -9.25
CA LYS A 91 7.69 3.86 -10.71
C LYS A 91 7.27 2.57 -11.41
#